data_AF-A0A7S4ITL2-F1
#
_entry.id   AF-A0A7S4ITL2-F1
#
_cell.length_a   1.000
_cell.length_b   1.000
_cell.length_c   1.000
_cell.angle_alpha   90.00
_cell.angle_beta   90.00
_cell.angle_gamma   90.00
#
_symmetry.space_group_name_H-M   'P 1'
#
loop_
_entity.id
_entity.type
_entity.pdbx_description
1 polymer ?
#
loop_
_entity_poly.entity_id
_entity_poly.type
_entity_poly.pdbx_seq_one_letter_code
_entity_poly.pdbx_strand_id
1 'polypeptide(L)'
;MSNSHHRPSKGSKLLSLREIDEADELDTNWTESFRQFKSLAGDKPEPEVTALLQQKNLDRPETAKQFGTALLYGILTEENQASYLRYLNHIVRDGFAFCISQLKHLINEKYPKLFETSRKNLLWLLSEFVKLNVRETDILCRDLLRQIPSGDISPPSIWLAEQMLTLLSQNKAWLYMSTELIPHAVYTYTRIISDHFHPNLSALKEKEVRFCVEVIREKFTECRV
;
A
#
# COMPACT_ATOMS: atom_id res chain seq x y z
N MET A 1 13.72 -10.22 -32.83
CA MET A 1 13.34 -9.23 -31.80
C MET A 1 13.39 -9.94 -30.47
N SER A 2 14.51 -9.81 -29.75
CA SER A 2 14.81 -10.63 -28.57
C SER A 2 13.96 -10.22 -27.38
N ASN A 3 13.19 -11.18 -26.85
CA ASN A 3 12.58 -11.12 -25.53
C ASN A 3 13.70 -11.16 -24.47
N SER A 4 14.09 -9.99 -23.97
CA SER A 4 14.93 -9.87 -22.79
C SER A 4 14.09 -10.12 -21.53
N HIS A 5 14.06 -11.39 -21.09
CA HIS A 5 13.74 -11.72 -19.71
C HIS A 5 14.87 -11.17 -18.83
N HIS A 6 14.66 -9.96 -18.31
CA HIS A 6 15.57 -9.29 -17.39
C HIS A 6 15.54 -10.03 -16.05
N ARG A 7 16.69 -10.59 -15.65
CA ARG A 7 16.83 -11.17 -14.31
C ARG A 7 16.77 -10.03 -13.27
N PRO A 8 16.02 -10.20 -12.17
CA PRO A 8 16.02 -9.22 -11.09
C PRO A 8 17.42 -9.12 -10.47
N SER A 9 17.82 -7.90 -10.07
CA SER A 9 19.05 -7.69 -9.29
C SER A 9 19.04 -8.58 -8.03
N LYS A 10 20.22 -8.97 -7.55
CA LYS A 10 20.39 -9.96 -6.48
C LYS A 10 19.68 -9.53 -5.18
N GLY A 11 18.48 -10.06 -4.94
CA GLY A 11 17.95 -10.31 -3.59
C GLY A 11 16.74 -9.49 -3.12
N SER A 12 16.37 -8.39 -3.80
CA SER A 12 15.19 -7.62 -3.40
C SER A 12 13.89 -8.38 -3.71
N LYS A 13 12.99 -8.49 -2.73
CA LYS A 13 11.61 -8.96 -2.97
C LYS A 13 10.60 -7.81 -3.04
N LEU A 14 11.04 -6.58 -2.78
CA LEU A 14 10.17 -5.39 -2.73
C LEU A 14 10.28 -4.54 -4.01
N LEU A 15 11.50 -4.28 -4.48
CA LEU A 15 11.78 -3.41 -5.62
C LEU A 15 12.30 -4.20 -6.84
N SER A 16 11.67 -3.95 -7.99
CA SER A 16 12.09 -4.40 -9.31
C SER A 16 13.22 -3.50 -9.82
N LEU A 17 14.43 -3.76 -9.32
CA LEU A 17 15.66 -3.04 -9.72
C LEU A 17 16.39 -3.77 -10.86
N ARG A 18 16.89 -2.99 -11.82
CA ARG A 18 17.75 -3.44 -12.92
C ARG A 18 19.18 -3.63 -12.42
N GLU A 19 20.00 -4.38 -13.17
CA GLU A 19 21.41 -4.63 -12.81
C GLU A 19 22.28 -3.37 -12.76
N ILE A 20 21.85 -2.31 -13.46
CA ILE A 20 22.51 -1.00 -13.47
C ILE A 20 21.99 -0.05 -12.40
N ASP A 21 20.88 -0.40 -11.74
CA ASP A 21 20.33 0.44 -10.69
C ASP A 21 21.21 0.31 -9.43
N GLU A 22 21.47 1.44 -8.77
CA GLU A 22 22.14 1.46 -7.48
C GLU A 22 21.29 0.74 -6.42
N ALA A 23 21.96 0.17 -5.41
CA ALA A 23 21.28 -0.42 -4.27
C ALA A 23 20.40 0.62 -3.58
N ASP A 24 19.14 0.29 -3.36
CA ASP A 24 18.20 1.20 -2.71
C ASP A 24 18.35 1.10 -1.18
N GLU A 25 18.61 2.24 -0.52
CA GLU A 25 18.85 2.30 0.91
C GLU A 25 17.64 1.81 1.72
N LEU A 26 16.42 2.17 1.29
CA LEU A 26 15.19 1.74 1.95
C LEU A 26 15.06 0.22 1.87
N ASP A 27 15.17 -0.34 0.66
CA ASP A 27 15.04 -1.77 0.45
C ASP A 27 16.10 -2.59 1.21
N THR A 28 17.34 -2.09 1.25
CA THR A 28 18.44 -2.70 1.99
C THR A 28 18.14 -2.74 3.49
N ASN A 29 17.72 -1.60 4.06
CA ASN A 29 17.38 -1.47 5.47
C ASN A 29 16.18 -2.35 5.86
N TRP A 30 15.16 -2.41 5.01
CA TRP A 30 13.97 -3.23 5.25
C TRP A 30 14.26 -4.72 5.16
N THR A 31 15.03 -5.12 4.14
CA THR A 31 15.48 -6.50 3.97
C THR A 31 16.33 -6.97 5.14
N GLU A 32 17.25 -6.12 5.62
CA GLU A 32 18.07 -6.44 6.78
C GLU A 32 17.23 -6.56 8.05
N SER A 33 16.31 -5.61 8.30
CA SER A 33 15.39 -5.66 9.44
C SER A 33 14.57 -6.95 9.42
N PHE A 34 14.08 -7.35 8.25
CA PHE A 34 13.34 -8.59 8.09
C PHE A 34 14.18 -9.84 8.31
N ARG A 35 15.44 -9.84 7.83
CA ARG A 35 16.38 -10.95 8.08
C ARG A 35 16.64 -11.12 9.58
N GLN A 36 16.83 -10.03 10.31
CA GLN A 36 17.03 -10.06 11.76
C GLN A 36 15.76 -10.51 12.50
N PHE A 37 14.58 -10.10 12.05
CA PHE A 37 13.32 -10.64 12.58
C PHE A 37 13.20 -12.14 12.35
N LYS A 38 13.50 -12.64 11.14
CA LYS A 38 13.42 -14.06 10.80
C LYS A 38 14.38 -14.92 11.61
N SER A 39 15.60 -14.44 11.94
CA SER A 39 16.53 -15.19 12.78
C SER A 39 16.05 -15.30 14.24
N LEU A 40 15.28 -14.31 14.74
CA LEU A 40 14.70 -14.33 16.07
C LEU A 40 13.40 -15.16 16.16
N ALA A 41 12.57 -15.03 15.12
CA ALA A 41 11.27 -15.69 15.03
C ALA A 41 11.40 -17.17 14.66
N GLY A 42 12.28 -17.54 13.72
CA GLY A 42 12.59 -18.93 13.36
C GLY A 42 11.37 -19.83 13.16
N ASP A 43 11.55 -21.15 13.35
CA ASP A 43 10.47 -22.15 13.35
C ASP A 43 9.63 -22.12 14.65
N LYS A 44 9.62 -21.01 15.38
CA LYS A 44 8.87 -20.90 16.64
C LYS A 44 7.37 -20.77 16.35
N PRO A 45 6.52 -21.32 17.22
CA PRO A 45 5.08 -21.14 17.08
C PRO A 45 4.68 -19.66 17.31
N GLU A 46 3.59 -19.25 16.68
CA GLU A 46 3.08 -17.87 16.68
C GLU A 46 2.98 -17.21 18.08
N PRO A 47 2.52 -17.91 19.15
CA PRO A 47 2.46 -17.32 20.49
C PRO A 47 3.84 -16.97 21.06
N GLU A 48 4.85 -17.81 20.80
CA GLU A 48 6.22 -17.57 21.26
C GLU A 48 6.87 -16.40 20.52
N VAL A 49 6.62 -16.29 19.21
CA VAL A 49 7.06 -15.13 18.41
C VAL A 49 6.45 -13.85 18.97
N THR A 50 5.14 -13.88 19.27
CA THR A 50 4.42 -12.71 19.81
C THR A 50 4.96 -12.30 21.19
N ALA A 51 5.17 -13.26 22.09
CA ALA A 51 5.73 -12.99 23.41
C ALA A 51 7.15 -12.40 23.32
N LEU A 52 7.99 -12.95 22.44
CA LEU A 52 9.36 -12.46 22.20
C LEU A 52 9.35 -11.03 21.67
N LEU A 53 8.47 -10.75 20.70
CA LEU A 53 8.31 -9.42 20.13
C LEU A 53 7.86 -8.41 21.19
N GLN A 54 6.87 -8.75 22.00
CA GLN A 54 6.39 -7.88 23.08
C GLN A 54 7.45 -7.60 24.14
N GLN A 55 8.21 -8.63 24.54
CA GLN A 55 9.31 -8.50 25.48
C GLN A 55 10.37 -7.54 24.95
N LYS A 56 10.88 -7.78 23.73
CA LYS A 56 11.94 -6.94 23.14
C LYS A 56 11.47 -5.52 22.79
N ASN A 57 10.18 -5.36 22.49
CA ASN A 57 9.56 -4.05 22.27
C ASN A 57 9.54 -3.19 23.55
N LEU A 58 9.56 -3.80 24.73
CA LEU A 58 9.67 -3.06 26.00
C LEU A 58 11.09 -2.53 26.25
N ASP A 59 12.12 -3.17 25.67
CA ASP A 59 13.50 -2.86 26.01
C ASP A 59 13.99 -1.52 25.43
N ARG A 60 13.68 -1.22 24.15
CA ARG A 60 14.13 0.01 23.46
C ARG A 60 13.17 0.48 22.36
N PRO A 61 12.87 1.79 22.24
CA PRO A 61 12.03 2.33 21.17
C PRO A 61 12.54 2.06 19.74
N GLU A 62 13.85 2.03 19.54
CA GLU A 62 14.44 1.75 18.22
C GLU A 62 14.22 0.29 17.78
N THR A 63 14.14 -0.63 18.74
CA THR A 63 13.80 -2.03 18.47
C THR A 63 12.34 -2.17 18.00
N ALA A 64 11.44 -1.33 18.53
CA ALA A 64 10.05 -1.28 18.08
C ALA A 64 9.93 -0.89 16.60
N LYS A 65 10.62 0.19 16.20
CA LYS A 65 10.66 0.67 14.81
C LYS A 65 11.27 -0.38 13.89
N GLN A 66 12.38 -1.00 14.31
CA GLN A 66 13.03 -2.05 13.53
C GLN A 66 12.10 -3.24 13.27
N PHE A 67 11.38 -3.72 14.29
CA PHE A 67 10.37 -4.77 14.11
C PHE A 67 9.19 -4.29 13.27
N GLY A 68 8.75 -3.03 13.43
CA GLY A 68 7.74 -2.43 12.57
C GLY A 68 8.14 -2.48 11.09
N THR A 69 9.36 -2.06 10.77
CA THR A 69 9.94 -2.12 9.42
C THR A 69 10.02 -3.56 8.90
N ALA A 70 10.52 -4.48 9.73
CA ALA A 70 10.62 -5.89 9.37
C ALA A 70 9.25 -6.50 9.03
N LEU A 71 8.25 -6.24 9.86
CA LEU A 71 6.90 -6.77 9.65
C LEU A 71 6.22 -6.13 8.45
N LEU A 72 6.42 -4.83 8.19
CA LEU A 72 5.96 -4.19 6.96
C LEU A 72 6.58 -4.84 5.72
N TYR A 73 7.89 -5.09 5.73
CA TYR A 73 8.54 -5.82 4.64
C TYR A 73 7.90 -7.20 4.46
N GLY A 74 7.73 -7.96 5.54
CA GLY A 74 7.08 -9.27 5.51
C GLY A 74 5.65 -9.23 4.95
N ILE A 75 4.85 -8.22 5.31
CA ILE A 75 3.52 -7.99 4.73
C ILE A 75 3.62 -7.77 3.22
N LEU A 76 4.56 -6.94 2.77
CA LEU A 76 4.67 -6.55 1.36
C LEU A 76 5.36 -7.60 0.47
N THR A 77 6.10 -8.56 1.02
CA THR A 77 6.93 -9.46 0.18
C THR A 77 6.66 -10.95 0.37
N GLU A 78 5.98 -11.37 1.44
CA GLU A 78 5.76 -12.78 1.74
C GLU A 78 4.30 -13.18 1.56
N GLU A 79 4.05 -14.49 1.37
CA GLU A 79 2.69 -15.01 1.14
C GLU A 79 1.80 -14.89 2.39
N ASN A 80 2.38 -15.01 3.58
CA ASN A 80 1.63 -14.98 4.84
C ASN A 80 1.49 -13.57 5.44
N GLN A 81 1.04 -12.61 4.61
CA GLN A 81 0.87 -11.21 5.00
C GLN A 81 -0.02 -11.01 6.25
N ALA A 82 -1.04 -11.86 6.44
CA ALA A 82 -1.95 -11.79 7.57
C ALA A 82 -1.27 -12.06 8.92
N SER A 83 -0.39 -13.06 9.01
CA SER A 83 0.36 -13.31 10.24
C SER A 83 1.28 -12.16 10.60
N TYR A 84 1.95 -11.54 9.63
CA TYR A 84 2.82 -10.38 9.91
C TYR A 84 2.03 -9.16 10.37
N LEU A 85 0.84 -8.91 9.82
CA LEU A 85 -0.05 -7.86 10.32
C LEU A 85 -0.53 -8.16 11.75
N ARG A 86 -0.82 -9.42 12.10
CA ARG A 86 -1.17 -9.81 13.46
C ARG A 86 -0.02 -9.56 14.44
N TYR A 87 1.21 -9.93 14.09
CA TYR A 87 2.39 -9.57 14.88
C TYR A 87 2.55 -8.06 15.03
N LEU A 88 2.30 -7.30 13.96
CA LEU A 88 2.42 -5.85 13.96
C LEU A 88 1.42 -5.23 14.94
N ASN A 89 0.16 -5.68 14.91
CA ASN A 89 -0.89 -5.27 15.86
C ASN A 89 -0.47 -5.49 17.33
N HIS A 90 0.27 -6.56 17.63
CA HIS A 90 0.71 -6.86 19.00
C HIS A 90 1.85 -5.97 19.50
N ILE A 91 2.62 -5.33 18.61
CA ILE A 91 3.76 -4.49 19.00
C ILE A 91 3.52 -3.00 18.82
N VAL A 92 2.57 -2.60 17.98
CA VAL A 92 2.27 -1.20 17.70
C VAL A 92 1.71 -0.50 18.94
N ARG A 93 2.30 0.65 19.29
CA ARG A 93 1.89 1.49 20.43
C ARG A 93 1.48 2.90 20.04
N ASP A 94 1.90 3.34 18.86
CA ASP A 94 1.69 4.69 18.32
C ASP A 94 0.49 4.75 17.37
N GLY A 95 -0.40 3.75 17.41
CA GLY A 95 -1.55 3.67 16.51
C GLY A 95 -1.14 3.58 15.04
N PHE A 96 -0.01 2.94 14.74
CA PHE A 96 0.59 2.75 13.41
C PHE A 96 1.22 3.99 12.79
N ALA A 97 1.40 5.10 13.54
CA ALA A 97 1.97 6.33 12.99
C ALA A 97 3.33 6.11 12.29
N PHE A 98 4.24 5.33 12.89
CA PHE A 98 5.49 4.93 12.25
C PHE A 98 5.25 4.17 10.94
N CYS A 99 4.35 3.19 10.94
CA CYS A 99 4.04 2.40 9.75
C CYS A 99 3.46 3.25 8.62
N ILE A 100 2.54 4.17 8.95
CA ILE A 100 2.02 5.15 7.99
C ILE A 100 3.16 5.98 7.39
N SER A 101 4.08 6.49 8.21
CA SER A 101 5.21 7.28 7.71
C SER A 101 6.10 6.50 6.72
N GLN A 102 6.36 5.22 7.01
CA GLN A 102 7.15 4.33 6.17
C GLN A 102 6.44 4.04 4.84
N LEU A 103 5.13 3.77 4.88
CA LEU A 103 4.34 3.53 3.68
C LEU A 103 4.19 4.79 2.81
N LYS A 104 4.03 5.97 3.42
CA LYS A 104 4.03 7.26 2.69
C LYS A 104 5.31 7.42 1.90
N HIS A 105 6.46 7.19 2.53
CA HIS A 105 7.76 7.29 1.86
C HIS A 105 7.89 6.26 0.74
N LEU A 106 7.50 4.99 0.99
CA LEU A 106 7.51 3.94 -0.02
C LEU A 106 6.64 4.26 -1.25
N ILE A 107 5.41 4.73 -1.02
CA ILE A 107 4.45 5.06 -2.09
C ILE A 107 4.99 6.22 -2.93
N ASN A 108 5.39 7.31 -2.29
CA ASN A 108 5.78 8.53 -3.01
C ASN A 108 7.09 8.35 -3.78
N GLU A 109 8.06 7.62 -3.23
CA GLU A 109 9.40 7.53 -3.83
C GLU A 109 9.61 6.27 -4.68
N LYS A 110 8.93 5.17 -4.35
CA LYS A 110 9.31 3.83 -4.87
C LYS A 110 8.17 3.08 -5.54
N TYR A 111 6.91 3.56 -5.50
CA TYR A 111 5.76 2.83 -6.05
C TYR A 111 5.95 2.32 -7.50
N PRO A 112 6.46 3.13 -8.46
CA PRO A 112 6.68 2.66 -9.84
C PRO A 112 7.67 1.49 -9.94
N LYS A 113 8.57 1.34 -8.95
CA LYS A 113 9.56 0.27 -8.89
C LYS A 113 9.11 -0.93 -8.07
N LEU A 114 7.96 -0.89 -7.39
CA LEU A 114 7.47 -2.04 -6.61
C LEU A 114 7.15 -3.23 -7.52
N PHE A 115 7.48 -4.43 -7.05
CA PHE A 115 6.97 -5.66 -7.67
C PHE A 115 5.44 -5.72 -7.62
N GLU A 116 4.85 -6.44 -8.57
CA GLU A 116 3.39 -6.62 -8.66
C GLU A 116 2.81 -7.23 -7.37
N THR A 117 3.47 -8.24 -6.79
CA THR A 117 3.08 -8.83 -5.51
C THR A 117 3.08 -7.80 -4.39
N SER A 118 4.10 -6.94 -4.32
CA SER A 118 4.17 -5.89 -3.29
C SER A 118 3.13 -4.80 -3.47
N ARG A 119 2.73 -4.46 -4.70
CA ARG A 119 1.60 -3.56 -4.95
C ARG A 119 0.28 -4.18 -4.49
N LYS A 120 0.06 -5.46 -4.78
CA LYS A 120 -1.13 -6.21 -4.32
C LYS A 120 -1.20 -6.24 -2.79
N ASN A 121 -0.09 -6.60 -2.14
CA ASN A 121 -0.02 -6.67 -0.68
C ASN A 121 -0.14 -5.29 -0.02
N LEU A 122 0.36 -4.23 -0.65
CA LEU A 122 0.16 -2.85 -0.20
C LEU A 122 -1.32 -2.45 -0.20
N LEU A 123 -2.05 -2.76 -1.27
CA LEU A 123 -3.49 -2.49 -1.33
C LEU A 123 -4.29 -3.36 -0.37
N TRP A 124 -3.87 -4.61 -0.16
CA TRP A 124 -4.43 -5.46 0.89
C TRP A 124 -4.24 -4.82 2.28
N LEU A 125 -3.03 -4.38 2.60
CA LEU A 125 -2.72 -3.72 3.88
C LEU A 125 -3.55 -2.44 4.06
N LEU A 126 -3.71 -1.65 3.00
CA LEU A 126 -4.54 -0.45 3.01
C LEU A 126 -6.00 -0.79 3.35
N SER A 127 -6.53 -1.88 2.78
CA SER A 127 -7.89 -2.35 3.09
C SER A 127 -8.04 -2.77 4.56
N GLU A 128 -7.01 -3.37 5.16
CA GLU A 128 -7.00 -3.71 6.58
C GLU A 128 -6.89 -2.48 7.47
N PHE A 129 -6.10 -1.48 7.09
CA PHE A 129 -5.98 -0.21 7.83
C PHE A 129 -7.29 0.58 7.83
N VAL A 130 -8.06 0.54 6.73
CA VAL A 130 -9.41 1.09 6.67
C VAL A 130 -10.34 0.37 7.66
N LYS A 131 -10.34 -0.97 7.69
CA LYS A 131 -11.16 -1.75 8.65
C LYS A 131 -10.79 -1.46 10.11
N LEU A 132 -9.50 -1.29 10.38
CA LEU A 132 -8.98 -0.97 11.71
C LEU A 132 -9.12 0.51 12.10
N ASN A 133 -9.64 1.36 11.20
CA ASN A 133 -9.72 2.82 11.37
C ASN A 133 -8.36 3.44 11.79
N VAL A 134 -7.28 2.99 11.16
CA VAL A 134 -5.95 3.57 11.38
C VAL A 134 -5.94 5.02 10.90
N ARG A 135 -5.40 5.93 11.72
CA ARG A 135 -5.30 7.36 11.40
C ARG A 135 -4.39 7.57 10.19
N GLU A 136 -4.67 8.61 9.40
CA GLU A 136 -3.89 8.97 8.20
C GLU A 136 -3.87 7.91 7.09
N THR A 137 -4.72 6.87 7.17
CA THR A 137 -4.89 5.90 6.07
C THR A 137 -5.41 6.58 4.80
N ASP A 138 -6.22 7.63 4.94
CA ASP A 138 -6.71 8.46 3.85
C ASP A 138 -5.61 9.17 3.08
N ILE A 139 -4.53 9.58 3.77
CA ILE A 139 -3.33 10.13 3.13
C ILE A 139 -2.65 9.08 2.24
N LEU A 140 -2.55 7.82 2.68
CA LEU A 140 -2.01 6.75 1.84
C LEU A 140 -2.88 6.51 0.59
N CYS A 141 -4.21 6.53 0.75
CA CYS A 141 -5.13 6.43 -0.38
C CYS A 141 -4.91 7.57 -1.38
N ARG A 142 -4.77 8.81 -0.91
CA ARG A 142 -4.50 9.97 -1.75
C ARG A 142 -3.17 9.82 -2.50
N ASP A 143 -2.11 9.43 -1.81
CA ASP A 143 -0.78 9.27 -2.40
C ASP A 143 -0.77 8.15 -3.46
N LEU A 144 -1.56 7.09 -3.28
CA LEU A 144 -1.78 6.05 -4.29
C LEU A 144 -2.66 6.51 -5.47
N LEU A 145 -3.71 7.31 -5.24
CA LEU A 145 -4.50 7.90 -6.32
C LEU A 145 -3.63 8.79 -7.23
N ARG A 146 -2.60 9.44 -6.68
CA ARG A 146 -1.61 10.20 -7.47
C ARG A 146 -0.72 9.33 -8.35
N GLN A 147 -0.61 8.03 -8.07
CA GLN A 147 0.13 7.07 -8.90
C GLN A 147 -0.70 6.57 -10.09
N ILE A 148 -1.90 7.10 -10.32
CA ILE A 148 -2.74 6.81 -11.49
C ILE A 148 -2.60 7.98 -12.48
N PRO A 149 -1.72 7.87 -13.49
CA PRO A 149 -1.58 8.90 -14.51
C PRO A 149 -2.77 8.88 -15.47
N SER A 150 -3.27 10.07 -15.81
CA SER A 150 -4.20 10.22 -16.93
C SER A 150 -3.47 10.06 -18.26
N GLY A 151 -4.14 9.44 -19.23
CA GLY A 151 -3.62 9.07 -20.54
C GLY A 151 -2.87 7.73 -20.57
N ASP A 152 -2.60 7.11 -19.42
CA ASP A 152 -1.93 5.81 -19.34
C ASP A 152 -2.95 4.67 -19.19
N ILE A 153 -3.22 3.99 -20.30
CA ILE A 153 -4.07 2.80 -20.37
C ILE A 153 -3.27 1.49 -20.27
N SER A 154 -2.08 1.52 -19.67
CA SER A 154 -1.32 0.30 -19.40
C SER A 154 -2.04 -0.58 -18.35
N PRO A 155 -1.90 -1.92 -18.42
CA PRO A 155 -2.52 -2.82 -17.45
C PRO A 155 -2.23 -2.49 -15.97
N PRO A 156 -1.01 -2.08 -15.56
CA PRO A 156 -0.74 -1.68 -14.18
C PRO A 156 -1.48 -0.41 -13.74
N SER A 157 -1.64 0.57 -14.63
CA SER A 157 -2.37 1.81 -14.36
C SER A 157 -3.87 1.52 -14.17
N ILE A 158 -4.46 0.78 -15.12
CA ILE A 158 -5.86 0.34 -15.07
C ILE A 158 -6.13 -0.50 -13.82
N TRP A 159 -5.23 -1.43 -13.50
CA TRP A 159 -5.34 -2.26 -12.31
C TRP A 159 -5.37 -1.43 -11.03
N LEU A 160 -4.45 -0.47 -10.87
CA LEU A 160 -4.45 0.40 -9.69
C LEU A 160 -5.74 1.24 -9.61
N ALA A 161 -6.18 1.80 -10.74
CA ALA A 161 -7.42 2.57 -10.81
C ALA A 161 -8.63 1.76 -10.35
N GLU A 162 -8.77 0.53 -10.84
CA GLU A 162 -9.87 -0.36 -10.46
C GLU A 162 -9.80 -0.80 -8.99
N GLN A 163 -8.61 -1.12 -8.48
CA GLN A 163 -8.45 -1.55 -7.09
C GLN A 163 -8.74 -0.41 -6.10
N MET A 164 -8.23 0.80 -6.36
CA MET A 164 -8.56 1.97 -5.54
C MET A 164 -10.05 2.29 -5.60
N LEU A 165 -10.69 2.14 -6.77
CA LEU A 165 -12.11 2.42 -6.94
C LEU A 165 -12.93 1.44 -6.11
N THR A 166 -12.54 0.17 -6.14
CA THR A 166 -13.17 -0.90 -5.36
C THR A 166 -13.04 -0.62 -3.86
N LEU A 167 -11.83 -0.31 -3.38
CA LEU A 167 -11.58 -0.01 -1.97
C LEU A 167 -12.42 1.18 -1.48
N LEU A 168 -12.45 2.28 -2.23
CA LEU A 168 -13.21 3.48 -1.86
C LEU A 168 -14.72 3.25 -1.95
N SER A 169 -15.19 2.54 -2.99
CA SER A 169 -16.61 2.24 -3.18
C SER A 169 -17.18 1.30 -2.13
N GLN A 170 -16.37 0.36 -1.62
CA GLN A 170 -16.77 -0.57 -0.56
C GLN A 170 -16.75 0.07 0.83
N ASN A 171 -15.96 1.13 1.03
CA ASN A 171 -15.77 1.78 2.33
C ASN A 171 -16.26 3.25 2.32
N LYS A 172 -17.42 3.51 1.70
CA LYS A 172 -17.98 4.87 1.55
C LYS A 172 -18.17 5.61 2.87
N ALA A 173 -18.69 4.94 3.89
CA ALA A 173 -18.89 5.55 5.20
C ALA A 173 -17.56 6.09 5.78
N TRP A 174 -16.47 5.32 5.60
CA TRP A 174 -15.13 5.74 5.99
C TRP A 174 -14.60 6.87 5.10
N LEU A 175 -14.73 6.77 3.77
CA LEU A 175 -14.35 7.83 2.83
C LEU A 175 -15.03 9.16 3.18
N TYR A 176 -16.32 9.11 3.52
CA TYR A 176 -17.14 10.28 3.84
C TYR A 176 -16.76 10.98 5.14
N MET A 177 -15.86 10.40 5.94
CA MET A 177 -15.25 11.03 7.10
C MET A 177 -14.01 11.86 6.75
N SER A 178 -13.40 11.68 5.56
CA SER A 178 -12.20 12.41 5.14
C SER A 178 -12.55 13.51 4.14
N THR A 179 -12.57 14.75 4.60
CA THR A 179 -12.82 15.93 3.75
C THR A 179 -11.72 16.17 2.72
N GLU A 180 -10.51 15.69 2.99
CA GLU A 180 -9.34 15.85 2.12
C GLU A 180 -9.27 14.79 1.02
N LEU A 181 -9.65 13.54 1.30
CA LEU A 181 -9.57 12.45 0.33
C LEU A 181 -10.67 12.54 -0.74
N ILE A 182 -11.86 13.00 -0.37
CA ILE A 182 -13.02 13.13 -1.28
C ILE A 182 -12.68 13.91 -2.57
N PRO A 183 -12.20 15.16 -2.53
CA PRO A 183 -11.92 15.93 -3.74
C PRO A 183 -10.82 15.27 -4.58
N HIS A 184 -9.80 14.67 -3.95
CA HIS A 184 -8.75 13.94 -4.66
C HIS A 184 -9.30 12.72 -5.41
N ALA A 185 -10.15 11.92 -4.78
CA ALA A 185 -10.77 10.76 -5.42
C ALA A 185 -11.64 11.19 -6.61
N VAL A 186 -12.51 12.17 -6.42
CA VAL A 186 -13.39 12.68 -7.50
C VAL A 186 -12.56 13.26 -8.64
N TYR A 187 -11.53 14.07 -8.33
CA TYR A 187 -10.65 14.63 -9.35
C TYR A 187 -9.92 13.54 -10.16
N THR A 188 -9.33 12.55 -9.48
CA THR A 188 -8.64 11.44 -10.16
C THR A 188 -9.58 10.69 -11.11
N TYR A 189 -10.77 10.28 -10.63
CA TYR A 189 -11.68 9.49 -11.47
C TYR A 189 -12.34 10.30 -12.57
N THR A 190 -12.74 11.55 -12.33
CA THR A 190 -13.27 12.43 -13.39
C THR A 190 -12.25 12.67 -14.50
N ARG A 191 -10.96 12.73 -14.16
CA ARG A 191 -9.88 12.89 -15.13
C ARG A 191 -9.63 11.65 -15.98
N ILE A 192 -9.63 10.45 -15.38
CA ILE A 192 -9.30 9.20 -16.12
C ILE A 192 -10.51 8.58 -16.84
N ILE A 193 -11.75 8.96 -16.49
CA ILE A 193 -12.96 8.50 -17.21
C ILE A 193 -12.86 8.78 -18.71
N SER A 194 -12.23 9.89 -19.10
CA SER A 194 -12.03 10.23 -20.52
C SER A 194 -10.96 9.38 -21.21
N ASP A 195 -10.16 8.64 -20.47
CA ASP A 195 -9.13 7.76 -21.03
C ASP A 195 -9.69 6.34 -21.24
N HIS A 196 -10.77 5.99 -20.54
CA HIS A 196 -11.40 4.65 -20.55
C HIS A 196 -12.55 4.50 -21.57
N PHE A 197 -12.49 5.16 -22.75
CA PHE A 197 -13.49 4.99 -23.82
C PHE A 197 -13.36 3.70 -24.62
N HIS A 198 -12.25 2.98 -24.49
CA HIS A 198 -12.04 1.73 -25.23
C HIS A 198 -13.12 0.69 -24.82
N PRO A 199 -13.73 -0.07 -25.77
CA PRO A 199 -14.81 -1.01 -25.47
C PRO A 199 -14.49 -1.97 -24.31
N ASN A 200 -13.25 -2.46 -24.25
CA ASN A 200 -12.78 -3.37 -23.18
C ASN A 200 -12.75 -2.74 -21.77
N LEU A 201 -12.84 -1.42 -21.64
CA LEU A 201 -12.85 -0.68 -20.38
C LEU A 201 -14.22 -0.12 -20.02
N SER A 202 -15.26 -0.40 -20.82
CA SER A 202 -16.61 0.16 -20.62
C SER A 202 -17.17 -0.15 -19.23
N ALA A 203 -16.93 -1.37 -18.72
CA ALA A 203 -17.40 -1.77 -17.40
C ALA A 203 -16.68 -1.01 -16.27
N LEU A 204 -15.37 -0.78 -16.41
CA LEU A 204 -14.60 0.01 -15.44
C LEU A 204 -15.08 1.46 -15.47
N LYS A 205 -15.18 2.06 -16.67
CA LYS A 205 -15.69 3.41 -16.86
C LYS A 205 -17.06 3.61 -16.22
N GLU A 206 -17.98 2.65 -16.36
CA GLU A 206 -19.29 2.76 -15.73
C GLU A 206 -19.20 2.80 -14.19
N LYS A 207 -18.33 1.98 -13.59
CA LYS A 207 -18.07 2.03 -12.13
C LYS A 207 -17.51 3.39 -11.72
N GLU A 208 -16.57 3.94 -12.48
CA GLU A 208 -15.95 5.24 -12.20
C GLU A 208 -16.96 6.39 -12.25
N VAL A 209 -17.79 6.42 -13.30
CA VAL A 209 -18.87 7.40 -13.45
C VAL A 209 -19.85 7.29 -12.29
N ARG A 210 -20.27 6.07 -11.97
CA ARG A 210 -21.21 5.82 -10.86
C ARG A 210 -20.65 6.31 -9.53
N PHE A 211 -19.39 5.99 -9.24
CA PHE A 211 -18.69 6.46 -8.04
C PHE A 211 -18.66 7.99 -7.99
N CYS A 212 -18.22 8.67 -9.05
CA CYS A 212 -18.14 10.13 -9.08
C CYS A 212 -19.52 10.78 -8.86
N VAL A 213 -20.54 10.32 -9.58
CA VAL A 213 -21.91 10.86 -9.46
C VAL A 213 -22.44 10.71 -8.04
N GLU A 214 -22.21 9.56 -7.41
CA GLU A 214 -22.66 9.31 -6.05
C GLU A 214 -21.92 10.19 -5.03
N VAL A 215 -20.59 10.23 -5.07
CA VAL A 215 -19.80 11.04 -4.14
C VAL A 215 -20.11 12.53 -4.29
N ILE A 216 -20.24 13.03 -5.53
CA ILE A 216 -20.58 14.44 -5.78
C ILE A 216 -21.97 14.79 -5.23
N ARG A 217 -22.95 13.88 -5.31
CA ARG A 217 -24.30 14.12 -4.77
C ARG A 217 -24.32 14.15 -3.25
N GLU A 218 -23.63 13.20 -2.61
CA GLU A 218 -23.63 13.04 -1.15
C GLU A 218 -22.70 14.03 -0.44
N LYS A 219 -21.60 14.40 -1.09
CA LYS A 219 -20.49 15.20 -0.52
C LYS A 219 -20.12 16.38 -1.40
N PHE A 220 -21.13 17.07 -1.94
CA PHE A 220 -20.94 18.19 -2.87
C PHE A 220 -20.05 19.29 -2.29
N THR A 221 -20.22 19.63 -1.01
CA THR A 221 -19.47 20.70 -0.35
C THR A 221 -17.98 20.40 -0.31
N GLU A 222 -17.60 19.17 0.03
CA GLU A 222 -16.22 18.70 0.05
C GLU A 222 -15.61 18.60 -1.36
N CYS A 223 -16.44 18.39 -2.40
CA CYS A 223 -16.00 18.39 -3.79
C CYS A 223 -15.68 19.78 -4.37
N ARG A 224 -16.01 20.88 -3.67
CA ARG A 224 -15.84 22.26 -4.18
C ARG A 224 -14.45 22.86 -3.96
N VAL A 225 -13.58 22.14 -3.27
CA VAL A 225 -12.26 22.61 -2.81
C VAL A 225 -11.26 22.66 -3.97
#